data_AF-A0A7V8Z2G6-F1
#
_entry.id   AF-A0A7V8Z2G6-F1
#
_cell.length_a   1.000
_cell.length_b   1.000
_cell.length_c   1.000
_cell.angle_alpha   90.00
_cell.angle_beta   90.00
_cell.angle_gamma   90.00
#
_symmetry.space_group_name_H-M   'P 1'
#
loop_
_entity.id
_entity.type
_entity.pdbx_description
1 polymer ?
#
loop_
_entity_poly.entity_id
_entity_poly.type
_entity_poly.pdbx_seq_one_letter_code
_entity_poly.pdbx_strand_id
1 'polypeptide(L)'
;MTDRLARSDAGDEHPPADKETVAWLLASTEPAVGRLTRRDLLGEPHGEPGAAGEAAPVNGPVVEALLAGQDAGGGFGGHPYRKWGGAHWRLVSLVELGIAAGEPRAVAALDTVLAWLTGASHRSNVPVVAGLTRRCASQEGNALAVACRLGCVDDPRTELLARSLVAWQWPDGGWNCDVRPEAHRSSFHESLPPMWGLHEYAVATGDHTAAAAAGRTAELLLDHRLFKATATGKPIHPSFRTLHWPLTGTTTPCRPWWCWLAWVVRANPVVQTASSCSRNGEDRTPDGVRENAGGRRRVARAHPRLSTGARRRSTIKWSPCER
;
A
#
# COMPACT_ATOMS: atom_id res chain seq x y z
N MET A 1 -2.06 47.18 -5.39
CA MET A 1 -0.91 47.04 -6.32
C MET A 1 -0.04 45.90 -5.79
N THR A 2 -0.52 44.65 -5.71
CA THR A 2 -0.78 43.68 -6.81
C THR A 2 0.33 43.67 -7.83
N ASP A 3 1.44 43.02 -7.49
CA ASP A 3 2.32 42.45 -8.51
C ASP A 3 2.03 40.94 -8.58
N ARG A 4 1.26 40.61 -9.62
CA ARG A 4 0.89 39.24 -9.99
C ARG A 4 2.16 38.56 -10.48
N LEU A 5 2.65 37.58 -9.72
CA LEU A 5 3.42 36.48 -10.29
C LEU A 5 2.50 35.73 -11.25
N ALA A 6 2.50 36.16 -12.50
CA ALA A 6 2.04 35.38 -13.63
C ALA A 6 2.90 34.10 -13.66
N ARG A 7 2.40 33.04 -13.02
CA ARG A 7 2.83 31.68 -13.36
C ARG A 7 2.37 31.46 -14.79
N SER A 8 3.32 31.52 -15.70
CA SER A 8 3.18 31.02 -17.06
C SER A 8 2.66 29.57 -17.00
N ASP A 9 1.61 29.30 -17.77
CA ASP A 9 1.19 27.97 -18.22
C ASP A 9 2.28 27.34 -19.10
N ALA A 10 3.46 27.11 -18.52
CA ALA A 10 4.40 26.16 -19.10
C ALA A 10 3.84 24.79 -18.76
N GLY A 11 3.17 24.17 -19.73
CA GLY A 11 2.82 22.76 -19.69
C GLY A 11 4.03 21.98 -19.19
N ASP A 12 3.78 21.12 -18.21
CA ASP A 12 4.75 20.26 -17.55
C ASP A 12 5.19 19.16 -18.53
N GLU A 13 5.81 19.55 -19.65
CA GLU A 13 6.48 18.65 -20.58
C GLU A 13 7.80 18.24 -19.93
N HIS A 14 7.76 17.13 -19.20
CA HIS A 14 8.97 16.40 -18.87
C HIS A 14 9.78 16.19 -20.16
N PRO A 15 11.11 16.39 -20.14
CA PRO A 15 11.92 16.11 -21.31
C PRO A 15 11.67 14.66 -21.73
N PRO A 16 11.41 14.41 -23.03
CA PRO A 16 11.15 13.05 -23.51
C PRO A 16 12.31 12.15 -23.11
N ALA A 17 12.00 10.91 -22.74
CA ALA A 17 13.01 9.94 -22.33
C ALA A 17 14.13 9.88 -23.39
N ASP A 18 15.38 9.97 -22.95
CA ASP A 18 16.55 9.93 -23.82
C ASP A 18 16.49 8.67 -24.71
N LYS A 19 16.55 8.86 -26.03
CA LYS A 19 16.31 7.78 -27.01
C LYS A 19 17.35 6.67 -26.89
N GLU A 20 18.58 7.02 -26.53
CA GLU A 20 19.66 6.05 -26.32
C GLU A 20 19.39 5.20 -25.08
N THR A 21 18.99 5.84 -23.98
CA THR A 21 18.59 5.16 -22.73
C THR A 21 17.40 4.23 -22.96
N VAL A 22 16.37 4.67 -23.69
CA VAL A 22 15.20 3.84 -24.03
C VAL A 22 15.63 2.62 -24.86
N ALA A 23 16.45 2.82 -25.91
CA ALA A 23 16.93 1.73 -26.75
C ALA A 23 17.75 0.70 -25.94
N TRP A 24 18.59 1.18 -25.02
CA TRP A 24 19.35 0.33 -24.11
C TRP A 24 18.45 -0.51 -23.20
N LEU A 25 17.40 0.08 -22.61
CA LEU A 25 16.44 -0.64 -21.78
C LEU A 25 15.64 -1.69 -22.58
N LEU A 26 15.22 -1.35 -23.80
CA LEU A 26 14.49 -2.27 -24.69
C LEU A 26 15.35 -3.45 -25.16
N ALA A 27 16.67 -3.25 -25.25
CA ALA A 27 17.64 -4.29 -25.61
C ALA A 27 18.04 -5.18 -24.42
N SER A 28 17.48 -4.95 -23.22
CA SER A 28 17.77 -5.75 -22.03
C SER A 28 17.47 -7.23 -22.26
N THR A 29 18.35 -8.09 -21.77
CA THR A 29 18.17 -9.55 -21.77
C THR A 29 17.13 -10.01 -20.76
N GLU A 30 16.67 -9.12 -19.86
CA GLU A 30 15.57 -9.39 -18.93
C GLU A 30 14.26 -8.87 -19.56
N PRO A 31 13.34 -9.76 -19.99
CA PRO A 31 12.09 -9.37 -20.65
C PRO A 31 11.24 -8.40 -19.83
N ALA A 32 11.33 -8.44 -18.50
CA ALA A 32 10.58 -7.52 -17.63
C ALA A 32 10.98 -6.07 -17.88
N VAL A 33 12.28 -5.81 -18.07
CA VAL A 33 12.79 -4.46 -18.31
C VAL A 33 12.26 -3.91 -19.63
N GLY A 34 12.29 -4.72 -20.69
CA GLY A 34 11.75 -4.31 -22.00
C GLY A 34 10.24 -4.05 -21.96
N ARG A 35 9.47 -4.88 -21.24
CA ARG A 35 8.02 -4.68 -21.08
C ARG A 35 7.71 -3.42 -20.28
N LEU A 36 8.34 -3.25 -19.12
CA LEU A 36 8.14 -2.08 -18.27
C LEU A 36 8.55 -0.79 -18.97
N THR A 37 9.59 -0.83 -19.82
CA THR A 37 10.00 0.32 -20.64
C THR A 37 8.91 0.72 -21.63
N ARG A 38 8.36 -0.24 -22.40
CA ARG A 38 7.24 0.02 -23.33
C ARG A 38 6.03 0.60 -22.60
N ARG A 39 5.68 0.01 -21.45
CA ARG A 39 4.55 0.41 -20.64
C ARG A 39 4.72 1.81 -20.03
N ASP A 40 5.79 2.00 -19.27
CA ASP A 40 5.95 3.12 -18.35
C ASP A 40 6.67 4.32 -18.96
N LEU A 41 7.56 4.08 -19.94
CA LEU A 41 8.32 5.15 -20.59
C LEU A 41 7.77 5.51 -21.97
N LEU A 42 7.25 4.54 -22.72
CA LEU A 42 6.70 4.77 -24.07
C LEU A 42 5.17 4.92 -24.09
N GLY A 43 4.49 4.60 -22.98
CA GLY A 43 3.03 4.67 -22.90
C GLY A 43 2.33 3.72 -23.86
N GLU A 44 3.01 2.65 -24.29
CA GLU A 44 2.42 1.67 -25.18
C GLU A 44 1.26 0.96 -24.47
N PRO A 45 0.13 0.75 -25.16
CA PRO A 45 -1.00 0.02 -24.59
C PRO A 45 -0.52 -1.35 -24.14
N HIS A 46 -0.70 -1.61 -22.86
CA HIS A 46 -0.55 -2.93 -22.26
C HIS A 46 -1.97 -3.41 -21.96
N GLY A 47 -2.27 -4.67 -22.27
CA GLY A 47 -3.56 -5.24 -21.89
C GLY A 47 -3.80 -5.03 -20.39
N GLU A 48 -4.98 -4.52 -20.05
CA GLU A 48 -5.47 -4.49 -18.67
C GLU A 48 -5.35 -5.89 -18.07
N PRO A 49 -5.04 -6.04 -16.77
CA PRO A 49 -5.07 -7.34 -16.11
C PRO A 49 -6.42 -8.04 -16.37
N GLY A 50 -6.40 -9.17 -17.08
CA GLY A 50 -7.62 -9.92 -17.43
C GLY A 50 -8.36 -9.52 -18.71
N ALA A 51 -7.87 -8.54 -19.50
CA ALA A 51 -8.43 -8.26 -20.82
C ALA A 51 -7.86 -9.23 -21.88
N ALA A 52 -8.76 -9.87 -22.64
CA ALA A 52 -8.40 -10.76 -23.74
C ALA A 52 -7.62 -10.02 -24.84
N GLY A 53 -6.29 -10.09 -24.75
CA GLY A 53 -5.33 -9.43 -25.63
C GLY A 53 -3.93 -9.35 -24.99
N GLU A 54 -3.61 -10.31 -24.12
CA GLU A 54 -2.43 -10.26 -23.25
C GLU A 54 -1.12 -10.14 -24.05
N ALA A 55 -0.34 -9.09 -23.73
CA ALA A 55 1.08 -9.11 -24.01
C ALA A 55 1.68 -10.36 -23.35
N ALA A 56 2.50 -11.12 -24.09
CA ALA A 56 3.04 -12.40 -23.65
C ALA A 56 3.61 -12.32 -22.21
N PRO A 57 3.41 -13.37 -21.38
CA PRO A 57 3.96 -13.42 -20.03
C PRO A 57 5.44 -13.10 -20.03
N VAL A 58 5.86 -12.27 -19.06
CA VAL A 58 7.27 -11.99 -18.84
C VAL A 58 7.90 -13.20 -18.15
N ASN A 59 8.41 -14.12 -18.94
CA ASN A 59 9.25 -15.21 -18.43
C ASN A 59 10.71 -14.84 -18.68
N GLY A 60 11.45 -14.60 -17.60
CA GLY A 60 12.84 -14.15 -17.63
C GLY A 60 13.64 -14.73 -16.46
N PRO A 61 14.98 -14.62 -16.47
CA PRO A 61 15.84 -15.13 -15.40
C PRO A 61 15.44 -14.65 -14.01
N VAL A 62 14.97 -13.40 -13.86
CA VAL A 62 14.52 -12.87 -12.57
C VAL A 62 13.24 -13.54 -12.09
N VAL A 63 12.26 -13.73 -12.98
CA VAL A 63 10.99 -14.41 -12.65
C VAL A 63 11.24 -15.86 -12.24
N GLU A 64 12.09 -16.57 -12.99
CA GLU A 64 12.47 -17.94 -12.64
C GLU A 64 13.24 -18.01 -11.32
N ALA A 65 14.13 -17.06 -11.04
CA ALA A 65 14.82 -16.99 -9.75
C ALA A 65 13.87 -16.72 -8.56
N LEU A 66 12.83 -15.91 -8.76
CA LEU A 66 11.81 -15.65 -7.74
C LEU A 66 10.91 -16.87 -7.49
N LEU A 67 10.71 -17.72 -8.49
CA LEU A 67 9.92 -18.96 -8.38
C LEU A 67 10.77 -20.19 -8.01
N ALA A 68 12.10 -20.07 -8.05
CA ALA A 68 13.00 -21.17 -7.72
C ALA A 68 12.85 -21.64 -6.26
N GLY A 69 12.87 -22.96 -6.09
CA GLY A 69 12.76 -23.61 -4.77
C GLY A 69 11.34 -23.66 -4.20
N GLN A 70 10.32 -23.43 -5.03
CA GLN A 70 8.93 -23.64 -4.63
C GLN A 70 8.66 -25.13 -4.37
N ASP A 71 7.99 -25.44 -3.27
CA ASP A 71 7.55 -26.80 -2.93
C ASP A 71 6.18 -27.12 -3.56
N ALA A 72 5.78 -28.40 -3.48
CA ALA A 72 4.51 -28.87 -4.04
C ALA A 72 3.25 -28.25 -3.37
N GLY A 73 3.40 -27.64 -2.20
CA GLY A 73 2.34 -26.91 -1.51
C GLY A 73 2.28 -25.42 -1.89
N GLY A 74 3.10 -24.98 -2.85
CA GLY A 74 3.19 -23.58 -3.27
C GLY A 74 4.09 -22.71 -2.38
N GLY A 75 4.63 -23.26 -1.29
CA GLY A 75 5.51 -22.58 -0.36
C GLY A 75 6.97 -22.53 -0.83
N PHE A 76 7.83 -21.88 -0.05
CA PHE A 76 9.27 -21.75 -0.31
C PHE A 76 10.13 -22.21 0.88
N GLY A 77 9.60 -23.11 1.71
CA GLY A 77 10.27 -23.53 2.94
C GLY A 77 10.20 -22.47 4.06
N GLY A 78 9.13 -22.54 4.85
CA GLY A 78 8.93 -21.74 6.06
C GLY A 78 7.77 -20.76 5.96
N HIS A 79 7.80 -19.73 6.81
CA HIS A 79 6.69 -18.78 6.94
C HIS A 79 6.55 -17.88 5.69
N PRO A 80 5.32 -17.63 5.16
CA PRO A 80 5.12 -16.88 3.92
C PRO A 80 5.74 -15.46 3.92
N TYR A 81 5.77 -14.79 5.08
CA TYR A 81 6.35 -13.45 5.24
C TYR A 81 7.89 -13.42 5.39
N ARG A 82 8.59 -14.56 5.32
CA ARG A 82 10.03 -14.64 5.56
C ARG A 82 10.86 -14.00 4.42
N LYS A 83 11.00 -12.67 4.36
CA LYS A 83 11.82 -11.93 3.38
C LYS A 83 11.81 -12.61 1.98
N TRP A 84 12.96 -12.71 1.32
CA TRP A 84 13.14 -13.39 0.03
C TRP A 84 13.08 -14.94 0.10
N GLY A 85 12.96 -15.51 1.30
CA GLY A 85 12.78 -16.94 1.50
C GLY A 85 11.31 -17.36 1.67
N GLY A 86 10.37 -16.43 1.57
CA GLY A 86 8.94 -16.68 1.69
C GLY A 86 8.18 -16.13 0.49
N ALA A 87 6.93 -16.57 0.33
CA ALA A 87 6.08 -16.23 -0.81
C ALA A 87 5.76 -14.72 -0.90
N HIS A 88 5.55 -14.04 0.23
CA HIS A 88 4.96 -12.69 0.24
C HIS A 88 5.74 -11.67 -0.60
N TRP A 89 7.03 -11.50 -0.35
CA TRP A 89 7.84 -10.50 -1.07
C TRP A 89 8.19 -10.93 -2.49
N ARG A 90 8.29 -12.25 -2.73
CA ARG A 90 8.47 -12.80 -4.08
C ARG A 90 7.28 -12.43 -4.97
N LEU A 91 6.06 -12.63 -4.47
CA LEU A 91 4.83 -12.32 -5.19
C LEU A 91 4.69 -10.84 -5.52
N VAL A 92 5.01 -9.95 -4.58
CA VAL A 92 5.03 -8.51 -4.84
C VAL A 92 5.94 -8.20 -6.04
N SER A 93 7.18 -8.68 -6.03
CA SER A 93 8.10 -8.47 -7.15
C SER A 93 7.60 -9.10 -8.45
N LEU A 94 7.01 -10.30 -8.41
CA LEU A 94 6.49 -10.99 -9.59
C LEU A 94 5.36 -10.18 -10.28
N VAL A 95 4.40 -9.66 -9.51
CA VAL A 95 3.30 -8.85 -10.09
C VAL A 95 3.75 -7.47 -10.55
N GLU A 96 4.83 -6.93 -9.98
CA GLU A 96 5.43 -5.71 -10.49
C GLU A 96 6.22 -5.93 -11.79
N LEU A 97 6.90 -7.09 -11.91
CA LEU A 97 7.59 -7.51 -13.13
C LEU A 97 6.62 -7.90 -14.26
N GLY A 98 5.35 -8.09 -13.94
CA GLY A 98 4.29 -8.38 -14.91
C GLY A 98 4.16 -9.86 -15.24
N ILE A 99 4.27 -10.73 -14.23
CA ILE A 99 3.82 -12.13 -14.34
C ILE A 99 2.36 -12.18 -14.82
N ALA A 100 2.01 -13.21 -15.59
CA ALA A 100 0.65 -13.36 -16.10
C ALA A 100 -0.36 -13.60 -14.97
N ALA A 101 -1.58 -13.11 -15.18
CA ALA A 101 -2.71 -13.47 -14.36
C ALA A 101 -2.94 -14.99 -14.44
N GLY A 102 -3.32 -15.61 -13.33
CA GLY A 102 -3.54 -17.06 -13.28
C GLY A 102 -2.29 -17.95 -13.38
N GLU A 103 -1.06 -17.40 -13.42
CA GLU A 103 0.17 -18.21 -13.45
C GLU A 103 0.19 -19.21 -12.27
N PRO A 104 0.13 -20.54 -12.52
CA PRO A 104 -0.18 -21.53 -11.48
C PRO A 104 0.78 -21.50 -10.29
N ARG A 105 2.08 -21.27 -10.54
CA ARG A 105 3.09 -21.19 -9.48
C ARG A 105 2.85 -19.97 -8.58
N ALA A 106 2.49 -18.82 -9.17
CA ALA A 106 2.19 -17.61 -8.42
C ALA A 106 0.88 -17.73 -7.63
N VAL A 107 -0.16 -18.32 -8.24
CA VAL A 107 -1.44 -18.58 -7.57
C VAL A 107 -1.27 -19.53 -6.38
N ALA A 108 -0.50 -20.61 -6.55
CA ALA A 108 -0.19 -21.54 -5.46
C ALA A 108 0.57 -20.86 -4.32
N ALA A 109 1.53 -19.99 -4.63
CA ALA A 109 2.23 -19.19 -3.62
C ALA A 109 1.30 -18.19 -2.91
N LEU A 110 0.38 -17.55 -3.65
CA LEU A 110 -0.61 -16.63 -3.09
C LEU A 110 -1.53 -17.35 -2.09
N ASP A 111 -1.94 -18.58 -2.38
CA ASP A 111 -2.76 -19.38 -1.47
C ASP A 111 -2.11 -19.50 -0.08
N THR A 112 -0.79 -19.74 -0.03
CA THR A 112 -0.04 -19.80 1.24
C THR A 112 -0.07 -18.48 2.02
N VAL A 113 -0.03 -17.34 1.31
CA VAL A 113 -0.07 -16.00 1.91
C VAL A 113 -1.47 -15.67 2.41
N LEU A 114 -2.50 -15.96 1.62
CA LEU A 114 -3.90 -15.76 2.00
C LEU A 114 -4.26 -16.64 3.20
N ALA A 115 -3.92 -17.94 3.17
CA ALA A 115 -4.14 -18.85 4.28
C ALA A 115 -3.50 -18.36 5.60
N TRP A 116 -2.30 -17.78 5.51
CA TRP A 116 -1.65 -17.16 6.67
C TRP A 116 -2.41 -15.91 7.15
N LEU A 117 -2.69 -14.94 6.27
CA LEU A 117 -3.31 -13.66 6.65
C LEU A 117 -4.77 -13.79 7.08
N THR A 118 -5.50 -14.79 6.58
CA THR A 118 -6.89 -15.06 6.96
C THR A 118 -7.01 -16.12 8.04
N GLY A 119 -5.91 -16.78 8.43
CA GLY A 119 -5.89 -17.79 9.47
C GLY A 119 -6.23 -17.23 10.86
N ALA A 120 -6.91 -18.04 11.68
CA ALA A 120 -7.42 -17.62 13.00
C ALA A 120 -6.35 -16.98 13.90
N SER A 121 -5.14 -17.55 13.93
CA SER A 121 -4.01 -17.02 14.72
C SER A 121 -3.62 -15.60 14.30
N HIS A 122 -3.61 -15.32 13.00
CA HIS A 122 -3.31 -13.97 12.51
C HIS A 122 -4.44 -13.00 12.85
N ARG A 123 -5.68 -13.41 12.59
CA ARG A 123 -6.89 -12.60 12.79
C ARG A 123 -7.16 -12.27 14.25
N SER A 124 -6.85 -13.17 15.18
CA SER A 124 -7.01 -12.94 16.62
C SER A 124 -5.94 -11.99 17.21
N ASN A 125 -4.88 -11.70 16.45
CA ASN A 125 -3.74 -10.90 16.89
C ASN A 125 -3.72 -9.50 16.25
N VAL A 126 -4.90 -8.88 16.11
CA VAL A 126 -5.07 -7.50 15.61
C VAL A 126 -5.51 -6.61 16.79
N PRO A 127 -4.56 -5.99 17.51
CA PRO A 127 -4.89 -5.19 18.70
C PRO A 127 -5.53 -3.85 18.32
N VAL A 128 -6.44 -3.39 19.17
CA VAL A 128 -6.98 -2.02 19.15
C VAL A 128 -6.49 -1.30 20.39
N VAL A 129 -5.76 -0.20 20.21
CA VAL A 129 -5.20 0.61 21.30
C VAL A 129 -5.62 2.05 21.12
N ALA A 130 -6.25 2.62 22.15
CA ALA A 130 -6.84 3.96 22.14
C ALA A 130 -7.80 4.18 20.96
N GLY A 131 -8.63 3.18 20.64
CA GLY A 131 -9.60 3.22 19.55
C GLY A 131 -9.02 3.06 18.14
N LEU A 132 -7.70 2.87 18.01
CA LEU A 132 -7.01 2.70 16.73
C LEU A 132 -6.50 1.27 16.56
N THR A 133 -6.77 0.67 15.40
CA THR A 133 -6.24 -0.66 15.05
C THR A 133 -4.73 -0.58 14.83
N ARG A 134 -3.95 -1.39 15.55
CA ARG A 134 -2.48 -1.42 15.44
C ARG A 134 -2.05 -2.64 14.66
N ARG A 135 -1.77 -2.47 13.37
CA ARG A 135 -1.45 -3.57 12.48
C ARG A 135 -0.44 -3.18 11.42
N CYS A 136 0.46 -4.12 11.08
CA CYS A 136 1.31 -4.01 9.90
C CYS A 136 0.47 -4.23 8.64
N ALA A 137 -0.42 -3.29 8.34
CA ALA A 137 -1.38 -3.34 7.25
C ALA A 137 -0.68 -3.46 5.88
N SER A 138 0.61 -3.13 5.80
CA SER A 138 1.46 -3.42 4.64
C SER A 138 1.35 -4.88 4.15
N GLN A 139 1.17 -5.83 5.06
CA GLN A 139 1.09 -7.25 4.74
C GLN A 139 -0.23 -7.57 4.00
N GLU A 140 -1.35 -7.09 4.53
CA GLU A 140 -2.67 -7.27 3.92
C GLU A 140 -2.80 -6.46 2.62
N GLY A 141 -2.23 -5.25 2.57
CA GLY A 141 -2.25 -4.38 1.39
C GLY A 141 -1.50 -4.96 0.19
N ASN A 142 -0.26 -5.43 0.41
CA ASN A 142 0.53 -6.10 -0.62
C ASN A 142 -0.18 -7.37 -1.12
N ALA A 143 -0.71 -8.20 -0.21
CA ALA A 143 -1.39 -9.44 -0.59
C ALA A 143 -2.67 -9.16 -1.40
N LEU A 144 -3.42 -8.11 -1.05
CA LEU A 144 -4.60 -7.68 -1.79
C LEU A 144 -4.24 -7.24 -3.21
N ALA A 145 -3.19 -6.42 -3.39
CA ALA A 145 -2.72 -6.01 -4.70
C ALA A 145 -2.28 -7.20 -5.56
N VAL A 146 -1.50 -8.12 -4.97
CA VAL A 146 -1.06 -9.36 -5.64
C VAL A 146 -2.26 -10.19 -6.06
N ALA A 147 -3.25 -10.39 -5.18
CA ALA A 147 -4.43 -11.19 -5.49
C ALA A 147 -5.23 -10.60 -6.67
N CYS A 148 -5.42 -9.27 -6.70
CA CYS A 148 -6.09 -8.60 -7.81
C CYS A 148 -5.31 -8.77 -9.12
N ARG A 149 -3.99 -8.55 -9.11
CA ARG A 149 -3.15 -8.67 -10.30
C ARG A 149 -3.00 -10.09 -10.84
N LEU A 150 -3.14 -11.10 -9.98
CA LEU A 150 -3.17 -12.51 -10.37
C LEU A 150 -4.56 -12.98 -10.83
N GLY A 151 -5.57 -12.12 -10.83
CA GLY A 151 -6.94 -12.48 -11.21
C GLY A 151 -7.70 -13.26 -10.13
N CYS A 152 -7.26 -13.21 -8.88
CA CYS A 152 -7.87 -13.92 -7.74
C CYS A 152 -8.80 -13.01 -6.92
N VAL A 153 -9.51 -12.09 -7.58
CA VAL A 153 -10.39 -11.11 -6.92
C VAL A 153 -11.64 -11.76 -6.31
N ASP A 154 -12.15 -12.81 -6.94
CA ASP A 154 -13.33 -13.56 -6.49
C ASP A 154 -13.05 -14.49 -5.29
N ASP A 155 -11.80 -14.61 -4.84
CA ASP A 155 -11.48 -15.36 -3.63
C ASP A 155 -12.05 -14.62 -2.39
N PRO A 156 -12.89 -15.25 -1.55
CA PRO A 156 -13.46 -14.61 -0.36
C PRO A 156 -12.42 -14.09 0.63
N ARG A 157 -11.20 -14.64 0.61
CA ARG A 157 -10.07 -14.15 1.41
C ARG A 157 -9.58 -12.80 0.91
N THR A 158 -9.58 -12.57 -0.41
CA THR A 158 -9.25 -11.28 -1.03
C THR A 158 -10.23 -10.20 -0.57
N GLU A 159 -11.53 -10.48 -0.64
CA GLU A 159 -12.58 -9.58 -0.13
C GLU A 159 -12.41 -9.30 1.37
N LEU A 160 -12.09 -10.32 2.17
CA LEU A 160 -11.83 -10.16 3.60
C LEU A 160 -10.65 -9.20 3.87
N LEU A 161 -9.57 -9.26 3.08
CA LEU A 161 -8.45 -8.33 3.22
C LEU A 161 -8.90 -6.90 2.92
N ALA A 162 -9.63 -6.68 1.82
CA ALA A 162 -10.15 -5.35 1.45
C ALA A 162 -11.02 -4.75 2.56
N ARG A 163 -12.03 -5.49 3.03
CA ARG A 163 -12.90 -5.05 4.13
C ARG A 163 -12.12 -4.76 5.42
N SER A 164 -11.12 -5.57 5.72
CA SER A 164 -10.27 -5.38 6.89
C SER A 164 -9.48 -4.09 6.80
N LEU A 165 -8.81 -3.84 5.67
CA LEU A 165 -8.02 -2.63 5.47
C LEU A 165 -8.88 -1.38 5.62
N VAL A 166 -10.06 -1.34 4.98
CA VAL A 166 -11.03 -0.24 5.13
C VAL A 166 -11.38 -0.03 6.61
N ALA A 167 -11.73 -1.10 7.32
CA ALA A 167 -12.13 -1.01 8.73
C ALA A 167 -10.98 -0.61 9.66
N TRP A 168 -9.73 -0.85 9.27
CA TRP A 168 -8.56 -0.55 10.08
C TRP A 168 -7.94 0.81 9.81
N GLN A 169 -8.42 1.55 8.80
CA GLN A 169 -7.86 2.85 8.44
C GLN A 169 -8.06 3.86 9.57
N TRP A 170 -7.01 4.60 9.88
CA TRP A 170 -7.02 5.63 10.91
C TRP A 170 -7.70 6.91 10.40
N PRO A 171 -8.12 7.83 11.30
CA PRO A 171 -8.80 9.06 10.92
C PRO A 171 -8.03 9.96 9.96
N ASP A 172 -6.69 9.89 9.95
CA ASP A 172 -5.83 10.64 9.04
C ASP A 172 -5.71 10.01 7.64
N GLY A 173 -6.42 8.91 7.38
CA GLY A 173 -6.42 8.22 6.09
C GLY A 173 -5.30 7.20 5.92
N GLY A 174 -4.47 6.93 6.92
CA GLY A 174 -3.40 5.94 6.83
C GLY A 174 -3.53 4.77 7.82
N TRP A 175 -2.43 4.02 7.97
CA TRP A 175 -2.32 2.90 8.92
C TRP A 175 -0.98 2.97 9.68
N ASN A 176 -0.93 2.30 10.84
CA ASN A 176 0.29 2.15 11.63
C ASN A 176 0.21 0.88 12.51
N CYS A 177 1.37 0.37 12.88
CA CYS A 177 1.54 -0.76 13.79
C CYS A 177 2.06 -0.36 15.18
N ASP A 178 2.37 0.92 15.41
CA ASP A 178 2.86 1.40 16.71
C ASP A 178 1.82 1.17 17.83
N VAL A 179 2.20 0.35 18.82
CA VAL A 179 1.35 -0.04 19.95
C VAL A 179 1.35 0.96 21.10
N ARG A 180 2.18 2.01 21.03
CA ARG A 180 2.17 3.10 22.02
C ARG A 180 0.81 3.81 22.00
N PRO A 181 0.12 3.95 23.14
CA PRO A 181 -1.20 4.59 23.19
C PRO A 181 -1.22 6.02 22.63
N GLU A 182 -0.09 6.73 22.68
CA GLU A 182 0.07 8.12 22.24
C GLU A 182 0.25 8.25 20.72
N ALA A 183 0.53 7.15 20.02
CA ALA A 183 0.69 7.16 18.57
C ALA A 183 -0.67 7.39 17.91
N HIS A 184 -0.78 8.52 17.20
CA HIS A 184 -2.01 9.02 16.58
C HIS A 184 -1.83 9.41 15.11
N ARG A 185 -0.60 9.28 14.56
CA ARG A 185 -0.32 9.47 13.13
C ARG A 185 -0.03 8.13 12.47
N SER A 186 -0.56 7.95 11.28
CA SER A 186 -0.20 6.88 10.37
C SER A 186 1.27 7.00 9.93
N SER A 187 1.78 5.94 9.30
CA SER A 187 3.11 5.92 8.72
C SER A 187 3.06 5.67 7.22
N PHE A 188 4.01 6.21 6.48
CA PHE A 188 4.11 6.03 5.03
C PHE A 188 4.22 4.55 4.64
N HIS A 189 5.09 3.81 5.34
CA HIS A 189 5.37 2.41 5.03
C HIS A 189 4.20 1.47 5.28
N GLU A 190 3.38 1.76 6.30
CA GLU A 190 2.19 0.96 6.56
C GLU A 190 0.95 1.45 5.80
N SER A 191 0.99 2.64 5.20
CA SER A 191 -0.16 3.21 4.49
C SER A 191 -0.12 2.99 2.98
N LEU A 192 1.06 3.01 2.39
CA LEU A 192 1.19 2.89 0.95
C LEU A 192 0.74 1.53 0.38
N PRO A 193 1.12 0.37 0.97
CA PRO A 193 0.66 -0.91 0.44
C PRO A 193 -0.86 -1.13 0.58
N PRO A 194 -1.54 -0.74 1.69
CA PRO A 194 -3.00 -0.74 1.73
C PRO A 194 -3.63 0.12 0.66
N MET A 195 -3.12 1.33 0.42
CA MET A 195 -3.60 2.19 -0.66
C MET A 195 -3.48 1.49 -2.02
N TRP A 196 -2.35 0.82 -2.28
CA TRP A 196 -2.15 0.03 -3.48
C TRP A 196 -3.18 -1.09 -3.60
N GLY A 197 -3.28 -1.96 -2.60
CA GLY A 197 -4.19 -3.10 -2.63
C GLY A 197 -5.64 -2.66 -2.79
N LEU A 198 -6.07 -1.64 -2.06
CA LEU A 198 -7.43 -1.10 -2.15
C LEU A 198 -7.71 -0.45 -3.50
N HIS A 199 -6.72 0.19 -4.12
CA HIS A 199 -6.85 0.73 -5.47
C HIS A 199 -7.02 -0.39 -6.50
N GLU A 200 -6.15 -1.41 -6.49
CA GLU A 200 -6.24 -2.56 -7.40
C GLU A 200 -7.57 -3.30 -7.23
N TYR A 201 -8.01 -3.46 -5.97
CA TYR A 201 -9.30 -4.08 -5.66
C TYR A 201 -10.47 -3.24 -6.19
N ALA A 202 -10.44 -1.92 -6.01
CA ALA A 202 -11.47 -1.03 -6.54
C ALA A 202 -11.51 -1.03 -8.07
N VAL A 203 -10.37 -1.09 -8.75
CA VAL A 203 -10.29 -1.22 -10.22
C VAL A 203 -10.91 -2.54 -10.67
N ALA A 204 -10.58 -3.64 -10.00
CA ALA A 204 -11.06 -4.97 -10.38
C ALA A 204 -12.56 -5.20 -10.08
N THR A 205 -13.10 -4.56 -9.05
CA THR A 205 -14.48 -4.85 -8.56
C THR A 205 -15.46 -3.70 -8.71
N GLY A 206 -14.98 -2.47 -8.88
CA GLY A 206 -15.82 -1.26 -8.77
C GLY A 206 -16.15 -0.86 -7.32
N ASP A 207 -15.53 -1.45 -6.30
CA ASP A 207 -15.83 -1.15 -4.89
C ASP A 207 -15.49 0.30 -4.53
N HIS A 208 -16.54 1.12 -4.34
CA HIS A 208 -16.41 2.53 -3.99
C HIS A 208 -15.85 2.77 -2.59
N THR A 209 -16.04 1.84 -1.65
CA THR A 209 -15.52 1.98 -0.29
C THR A 209 -14.00 1.81 -0.28
N ALA A 210 -13.50 0.81 -1.01
CA ALA A 210 -12.08 0.62 -1.25
C ALA A 210 -11.47 1.81 -2.00
N ALA A 211 -12.15 2.30 -3.04
CA ALA A 211 -11.72 3.48 -3.79
C ALA A 211 -11.60 4.72 -2.89
N ALA A 212 -12.61 4.97 -2.05
CA ALA A 212 -12.61 6.10 -1.13
C ALA A 212 -11.52 5.99 -0.05
N ALA A 213 -11.27 4.79 0.47
CA ALA A 213 -10.20 4.55 1.43
C ALA A 213 -8.82 4.76 0.79
N ALA A 214 -8.58 4.25 -0.42
CA ALA A 214 -7.37 4.51 -1.18
C ALA A 214 -7.20 6.02 -1.46
N GLY A 215 -8.28 6.71 -1.82
CA GLY A 215 -8.29 8.16 -2.04
C GLY A 215 -7.86 8.96 -0.81
N ARG A 216 -8.39 8.66 0.38
CA ARG A 216 -7.97 9.33 1.63
C ARG A 216 -6.47 9.18 1.90
N THR A 217 -5.90 8.01 1.60
CA THR A 217 -4.45 7.80 1.74
C THR A 217 -3.68 8.57 0.67
N ALA A 218 -4.18 8.65 -0.56
CA ALA A 218 -3.55 9.45 -1.61
C ALA A 218 -3.46 10.92 -1.18
N GLU A 219 -4.53 11.51 -0.66
CA GLU A 219 -4.54 12.87 -0.12
C GLU A 219 -3.51 13.06 0.99
N LEU A 220 -3.47 12.14 1.98
CA LEU A 220 -2.46 12.14 3.03
C LEU A 220 -1.03 12.16 2.46
N LEU A 221 -0.73 11.29 1.49
CA LEU A 221 0.62 11.24 0.91
C LEU A 221 0.93 12.50 0.09
N LEU A 222 -0.06 13.10 -0.56
CA LEU A 222 0.07 14.32 -1.36
C LEU A 222 0.26 15.58 -0.51
N ASP A 223 -0.39 15.67 0.65
CA ASP A 223 -0.16 16.75 1.63
C ASP A 223 1.31 16.80 2.06
N HIS A 224 1.91 15.63 2.19
CA HIS A 224 3.32 15.44 2.47
C HIS A 224 4.23 15.59 1.24
N ARG A 225 3.67 15.97 0.07
CA ARG A 225 4.38 16.02 -1.21
C ARG A 225 5.17 14.74 -1.45
N LEU A 226 4.59 13.59 -1.12
CA LEU A 226 5.11 12.23 -1.22
C LEU A 226 6.26 11.86 -0.26
N PHE A 227 7.01 12.82 0.28
CA PHE A 227 8.23 12.51 1.04
C PHE A 227 8.68 13.55 2.04
N LYS A 228 7.98 14.68 2.12
CA LYS A 228 8.32 15.78 2.99
C LYS A 228 7.48 15.71 4.25
N ALA A 229 8.04 16.10 5.37
CA ALA A 229 7.25 16.36 6.56
C ALA A 229 6.48 17.67 6.33
N THR A 230 5.16 17.64 6.51
CA THR A 230 4.28 18.83 6.35
C THR A 230 4.73 19.99 7.24
N ALA A 231 5.13 19.69 8.48
CA ALA A 231 5.56 20.71 9.44
C ALA A 231 6.87 21.43 9.07
N THR A 232 7.80 20.79 8.37
CA THR A 232 9.15 21.34 8.12
C THR A 232 9.46 21.57 6.65
N GLY A 233 8.68 20.98 5.73
CA GLY A 233 8.97 20.96 4.30
C GLY A 233 10.24 20.18 3.91
N LYS A 234 10.95 19.61 4.88
CA LYS A 234 12.16 18.79 4.67
C LYS A 234 11.78 17.34 4.37
N PRO A 235 12.64 16.57 3.69
CA PRO A 235 12.45 15.13 3.55
C PRO A 235 12.21 14.47 4.91
N ILE A 236 11.23 13.55 4.99
CA ILE A 236 10.90 12.77 6.19
C ILE A 236 12.13 12.01 6.69
N HIS A 237 12.89 11.42 5.76
CA HIS A 237 14.14 10.75 6.06
C HIS A 237 15.08 10.78 4.85
N PRO A 238 16.43 10.81 5.00
CA PRO A 238 17.35 10.87 3.87
C PRO A 238 17.18 9.77 2.82
N SER A 239 16.76 8.56 3.25
CA SER A 239 16.49 7.43 2.34
C SER A 239 15.34 7.69 1.36
N PHE A 240 14.51 8.70 1.61
CA PHE A 240 13.52 9.13 0.64
C PHE A 240 14.18 9.79 -0.59
N ARG A 241 15.45 10.17 -0.59
CA ARG A 241 16.06 10.77 -1.79
C ARG A 241 16.79 9.76 -2.68
N THR A 242 16.65 8.47 -2.40
CA THR A 242 17.40 7.40 -3.07
C THR A 242 16.45 6.43 -3.76
N LEU A 243 16.75 6.06 -5.01
CA LEU A 243 16.01 5.07 -5.78
C LEU A 243 16.44 3.64 -5.38
N HIS A 244 15.49 2.71 -5.25
CA HIS A 244 15.74 1.30 -4.87
C HIS A 244 14.79 0.35 -5.65
N TRP A 245 15.27 -0.85 -5.98
CA TRP A 245 14.50 -1.98 -6.53
C TRP A 245 15.07 -3.34 -6.04
N PRO A 246 14.25 -4.39 -5.78
CA PRO A 246 12.80 -4.35 -5.61
C PRO A 246 12.43 -3.43 -4.45
N LEU A 247 11.22 -2.86 -4.49
CA LEU A 247 10.78 -1.80 -3.57
C LEU A 247 10.64 -2.27 -2.10
N THR A 248 11.11 -3.49 -1.79
CA THR A 248 10.95 -4.22 -0.54
C THR A 248 12.31 -4.65 0.03
N GLY A 249 13.04 -3.67 0.57
CA GLY A 249 14.08 -3.72 1.60
C GLY A 249 15.10 -4.88 1.64
N THR A 250 16.37 -4.56 1.35
CA THR A 250 17.50 -5.23 1.99
C THR A 250 17.86 -4.50 3.30
N THR A 251 17.63 -5.20 4.41
CA THR A 251 18.30 -5.10 5.74
C THR A 251 18.20 -3.83 6.62
N THR A 252 17.25 -2.91 6.45
CA THR A 252 16.99 -1.85 7.48
C THR A 252 15.51 -1.40 7.49
N PRO A 253 14.88 -1.00 8.62
CA PRO A 253 13.41 -0.94 8.75
C PRO A 253 12.67 0.14 7.92
N CYS A 254 13.38 1.03 7.22
CA CYS A 254 12.74 2.14 6.50
C CYS A 254 13.44 2.38 5.15
N ARG A 255 12.86 1.93 4.03
CA ARG A 255 13.35 2.29 2.68
C ARG A 255 12.17 2.47 1.68
N PRO A 256 12.11 3.56 0.87
CA PRO A 256 10.90 3.96 0.09
C PRO A 256 11.03 3.76 -1.44
N TRP A 257 10.07 3.25 -2.23
CA TRP A 257 8.63 3.55 -2.57
C TRP A 257 8.37 4.58 -3.71
N TRP A 258 9.40 5.17 -4.32
CA TRP A 258 9.24 6.43 -5.06
C TRP A 258 8.66 6.42 -6.47
N CYS A 259 9.13 5.53 -7.34
CA CYS A 259 8.70 5.56 -8.75
C CYS A 259 7.24 5.12 -8.92
N TRP A 260 6.77 4.27 -8.02
CA TRP A 260 5.42 3.72 -8.03
C TRP A 260 4.37 4.73 -7.53
N LEU A 261 4.69 5.51 -6.50
CA LEU A 261 3.77 6.50 -5.91
C LEU A 261 3.46 7.67 -6.85
N ALA A 262 4.46 8.17 -7.59
CA ALA A 262 4.25 9.21 -8.58
C ALA A 262 3.39 8.71 -9.75
N TRP A 263 3.50 7.44 -10.13
CA TRP A 263 2.65 6.83 -11.15
C TRP A 263 1.21 6.62 -10.65
N VAL A 264 0.99 6.02 -9.47
CA VAL A 264 -0.37 5.83 -8.93
C VAL A 264 -1.10 7.13 -8.68
N VAL A 265 -0.40 8.18 -8.23
CA VAL A 265 -1.00 9.51 -8.10
C VAL A 265 -1.37 10.10 -9.46
N ARG A 266 -0.54 9.90 -10.50
CA ARG A 266 -0.73 10.53 -11.83
C ARG A 266 -1.71 9.77 -12.73
N ALA A 267 -1.77 8.44 -12.60
CA ALA A 267 -2.65 7.55 -13.37
C ALA A 267 -4.06 7.41 -12.77
N ASN A 268 -4.34 8.00 -11.61
CA ASN A 268 -5.62 7.87 -10.92
C ASN A 268 -6.61 9.01 -11.28
N PRO A 269 -7.68 8.74 -12.06
CA PRO A 269 -8.68 9.77 -12.40
C PRO A 269 -9.51 10.25 -11.20
N VAL A 270 -9.56 9.51 -10.09
CA VAL A 270 -10.21 9.95 -8.82
C VAL A 270 -9.39 11.07 -8.16
N VAL A 271 -8.06 11.02 -8.24
CA VAL A 271 -7.17 12.09 -7.74
C VAL A 271 -7.24 13.32 -8.65
N GLN A 272 -7.40 13.12 -9.96
CA GLN A 272 -7.57 14.23 -10.92
C GLN A 272 -8.90 14.99 -10.72
N THR A 273 -9.97 14.31 -10.28
CA THR A 273 -11.29 14.92 -10.04
C THR A 273 -11.43 15.57 -8.65
N ALA A 274 -10.69 15.11 -7.63
CA ALA A 274 -10.63 15.80 -6.34
C ALA A 274 -10.03 17.23 -6.46
N SER A 275 -9.07 17.43 -7.37
CA SER A 275 -8.48 18.74 -7.68
C SER A 275 -9.40 19.72 -8.44
N SER A 276 -10.50 19.25 -9.02
CA SER A 276 -11.48 20.11 -9.71
C SER A 276 -12.64 20.52 -8.81
N CYS A 277 -13.07 19.66 -7.88
CA CYS A 277 -14.12 19.99 -6.91
C CYS A 277 -13.68 21.05 -5.88
N SER A 278 -12.38 21.15 -5.55
CA SER A 278 -11.90 22.19 -4.61
C SER A 278 -11.91 23.62 -5.21
N ARG A 279 -12.22 23.79 -6.50
CA ARG A 279 -12.20 25.11 -7.16
C ARG A 279 -13.55 25.83 -7.16
N ASN A 280 -14.67 25.14 -6.91
CA ASN A 280 -16.02 25.70 -7.09
C ASN A 280 -16.94 25.49 -5.86
N GLY A 281 -16.50 25.88 -4.66
CA GLY A 281 -17.33 25.85 -3.45
C GLY A 281 -17.38 27.21 -2.76
N GLU A 282 -18.12 28.15 -3.33
CA GLU A 282 -18.43 29.43 -2.70
C GLU A 282 -19.39 29.28 -1.51
N ASP A 283 -19.03 30.06 -0.49
CA ASP A 283 -19.68 30.43 0.76
C ASP A 283 -21.23 30.43 0.77
N ARG A 284 -21.84 29.57 1.59
CA ARG A 284 -23.18 29.79 2.17
C ARG A 284 -23.30 29.14 3.55
N THR A 285 -23.23 29.95 4.60
CA THR A 285 -23.75 29.64 5.93
C THR A 285 -25.28 29.69 5.94
N PRO A 286 -25.92 28.94 6.86
CA PRO A 286 -26.81 29.63 7.80
C PRO A 286 -26.71 29.15 9.25
N ASP A 287 -27.11 30.09 10.11
CA ASP A 287 -27.09 30.12 11.57
C ASP A 287 -27.90 29.05 12.31
N GLY A 288 -27.36 28.68 13.49
CA GLY A 288 -28.10 28.74 14.77
C GLY A 288 -29.04 27.59 15.16
N VAL A 289 -28.78 26.96 16.31
CA VAL A 289 -29.59 27.06 17.56
C VAL A 289 -29.18 25.98 18.61
N ARG A 290 -28.65 26.49 19.73
CA ARG A 290 -28.75 26.16 21.18
C ARG A 290 -28.74 24.72 21.76
N GLU A 291 -27.77 24.58 22.66
CA GLU A 291 -27.72 23.90 23.98
C GLU A 291 -29.00 23.30 24.59
N ASN A 292 -28.84 22.12 25.23
CA ASN A 292 -29.12 22.02 26.67
C ASN A 292 -28.38 20.86 27.35
N ALA A 293 -27.96 21.13 28.59
CA ALA A 293 -27.17 20.28 29.47
C ALA A 293 -28.04 19.37 30.36
N GLY A 294 -27.44 18.30 30.90
CA GLY A 294 -27.89 17.73 32.18
C GLY A 294 -27.67 16.22 32.37
N GLY A 295 -26.99 15.84 33.46
CA GLY A 295 -27.24 14.56 34.13
C GLY A 295 -26.03 13.66 34.43
N ARG A 296 -25.31 13.93 35.53
CA ARG A 296 -24.39 12.98 36.16
C ARG A 296 -25.13 11.83 36.84
N ARG A 297 -24.55 10.62 36.88
CA ARG A 297 -24.58 9.70 38.04
C ARG A 297 -23.39 8.74 38.02
N ARG A 298 -22.66 8.68 39.15
CA ARG A 298 -21.65 7.68 39.52
C ARG A 298 -22.29 6.63 40.42
N VAL A 299 -21.89 5.35 40.30
CA VAL A 299 -21.82 4.40 41.43
C VAL A 299 -20.60 3.47 41.22
N ALA A 300 -20.04 2.98 42.33
CA ALA A 300 -18.67 2.47 42.52
C ALA A 300 -18.56 0.93 42.69
N ARG A 301 -17.34 0.41 42.47
CA ARG A 301 -16.57 -0.73 43.10
C ARG A 301 -17.27 -2.12 43.27
N ALA A 302 -16.62 -3.29 43.29
CA ALA A 302 -15.25 -3.74 43.60
C ALA A 302 -14.93 -5.14 42.98
N HIS A 303 -13.63 -5.51 43.02
CA HIS A 303 -13.02 -6.81 42.66
C HIS A 303 -13.30 -7.96 43.67
N PRO A 304 -12.92 -9.21 43.32
CA PRO A 304 -11.70 -9.77 43.91
C PRO A 304 -10.76 -10.50 42.91
N ARG A 305 -9.51 -10.64 43.35
CA ARG A 305 -8.34 -11.24 42.67
C ARG A 305 -8.30 -12.76 42.85
N LEU A 306 -7.76 -13.48 41.86
CA LEU A 306 -6.98 -14.71 42.06
C LEU A 306 -5.79 -14.77 41.08
N SER A 307 -4.60 -14.97 41.63
CA SER A 307 -3.34 -15.30 40.95
C SER A 307 -3.31 -16.79 40.59
N THR A 308 -2.70 -17.25 39.51
CA THR A 308 -1.26 -17.52 39.38
C THR A 308 -1.00 -18.10 37.98
N GLY A 309 0.23 -17.97 37.45
CA GLY A 309 0.66 -18.73 36.27
C GLY A 309 1.66 -18.00 35.39
N ALA A 310 2.90 -17.86 35.86
CA ALA A 310 4.00 -17.30 35.11
C ALA A 310 4.31 -18.14 33.85
N ARG A 311 4.16 -17.55 32.66
CA ARG A 311 4.84 -18.01 31.45
C ARG A 311 5.74 -16.89 30.93
N ARG A 312 7.04 -17.18 30.86
CA ARG A 312 8.08 -16.32 30.30
C ARG A 312 7.68 -15.93 28.88
N ARG A 313 7.36 -14.65 28.65
CA ARG A 313 7.28 -14.05 27.32
C ARG A 313 8.66 -13.49 26.98
N SER A 314 9.26 -14.00 25.92
CA SER A 314 10.38 -13.39 25.24
C SER A 314 9.92 -12.06 24.64
N THR A 315 10.26 -10.96 25.29
CA THR A 315 10.03 -9.60 24.80
C THR A 315 11.10 -9.25 23.77
N ILE A 316 10.73 -9.28 22.49
CA ILE A 316 11.49 -8.59 21.45
C ILE A 316 11.26 -7.09 21.69
N LYS A 317 12.28 -6.40 22.20
CA LYS A 317 12.31 -4.95 22.33
C LYS A 317 12.35 -4.32 20.94
N TRP A 318 11.33 -3.53 20.60
CA TRP A 318 11.32 -2.67 19.43
C TRP A 318 11.71 -1.26 19.85
N SER A 319 12.75 -0.70 19.24
CA SER A 319 13.18 0.67 19.45
C SER A 319 12.17 1.66 18.83
N PRO A 320 11.93 2.83 19.45
CA PRO A 320 10.96 3.80 18.93
C PRO A 320 11.48 4.49 17.67
N CYS A 321 10.61 4.68 16.68
CA CYS A 321 10.86 5.58 15.56
C CYS A 321 10.81 7.03 16.09
N GLU A 322 11.91 7.77 15.92
CA GLU A 322 12.01 9.19 16.26
C GLU A 322 11.21 10.06 15.28
N ARG A 323 10.82 11.23 15.78
CA ARG A 323 9.70 12.12 15.37
C ARG A 323 9.76 12.71 13.97
#